data_AF-A0A9P6WY53-F1
#
_entry.id   AF-A0A9P6WY53-F1
#
_cell.length_a   1.000
_cell.length_b   1.000
_cell.length_c   1.000
_cell.angle_alpha   90.00
_cell.angle_beta   90.00
_cell.angle_gamma   90.00
#
_symmetry.space_group_name_H-M   'P 1'
#
loop_
_entity.id
_entity.type
_entity.pdbx_description
1 polymer ?
#
loop_
_entity_poly.entity_id
_entity_poly.type
_entity_poly.pdbx_seq_one_letter_code
_entity_poly.pdbx_strand_id
1 'polypeptide(L)'
;MKLSLSILLFVSALISVQASTNPKISPEGCIRPNNRGEGKRHGWSGYCCKTDADCHDACIKGKCNGRINPKLQPPSDAGSN
;
A
#
# COMPACT_ATOMS: atom_id res chain seq x y z
N MET A 1 -19.88 -25.31 -57.02
CA MET A 1 -19.63 -25.57 -55.59
C MET A 1 -19.16 -24.27 -54.97
N LYS A 2 -19.72 -23.93 -53.81
CA LYS A 2 -19.63 -22.64 -53.11
C LYS A 2 -18.58 -22.80 -52.00
N LEU A 3 -17.59 -21.92 -51.89
CA LEU A 3 -16.76 -21.80 -50.68
C LEU A 3 -16.03 -20.43 -50.71
N SER A 4 -16.73 -19.35 -50.40
CA SER A 4 -16.86 -18.74 -49.06
C SER A 4 -15.53 -18.25 -48.48
N LEU A 5 -15.30 -16.96 -48.75
CA LEU A 5 -14.42 -16.01 -48.07
C LEU A 5 -14.52 -16.19 -46.54
N SER A 6 -13.43 -16.62 -45.87
CA SER A 6 -13.38 -16.64 -44.40
C SER A 6 -12.32 -15.66 -43.91
N ILE A 7 -12.87 -14.58 -43.36
CA ILE A 7 -12.23 -13.41 -42.79
C ILE A 7 -11.42 -13.83 -41.56
N LEU A 8 -10.11 -13.61 -41.59
CA LEU A 8 -9.22 -13.73 -40.43
C LEU A 8 -9.58 -12.61 -39.44
N LEU A 9 -10.39 -12.96 -38.44
CA LEU A 9 -10.70 -12.10 -37.30
C LEU A 9 -9.43 -11.89 -36.48
N PHE A 10 -8.83 -10.70 -36.59
CA PHE A 10 -7.84 -10.24 -35.63
C PHE A 10 -8.52 -10.06 -34.27
N VAL A 11 -8.28 -11.01 -33.37
CA VAL A 11 -8.73 -10.91 -31.99
C VAL A 11 -7.80 -9.95 -31.26
N SER A 12 -8.20 -8.68 -31.19
CA SER A 12 -7.55 -7.69 -30.34
C SER A 12 -7.78 -8.07 -28.88
N ALA A 13 -6.78 -8.67 -28.24
CA ALA A 13 -6.80 -8.89 -26.79
C ALA A 13 -6.72 -7.53 -26.07
N LEU A 14 -7.87 -7.01 -25.66
CA LEU A 14 -7.95 -5.88 -24.74
C LEU A 14 -7.44 -6.35 -23.38
N ILE A 15 -6.20 -5.99 -23.05
CA ILE A 15 -5.61 -6.25 -21.74
C ILE A 15 -6.24 -5.23 -20.78
N SER A 16 -7.27 -5.64 -20.06
CA SER A 16 -7.86 -4.84 -18.98
C SER A 16 -6.87 -4.77 -17.81
N VAL A 17 -6.02 -3.74 -17.77
CA VAL A 17 -5.25 -3.41 -16.57
C VAL A 17 -6.22 -2.82 -15.55
N GLN A 18 -6.81 -3.68 -14.73
CA GLN A 18 -7.50 -3.23 -13.53
C GLN A 18 -6.43 -2.83 -12.51
N ALA A 19 -6.10 -1.54 -12.48
CA ALA A 19 -5.55 -0.96 -11.27
C ALA A 19 -6.60 -1.18 -10.18
N SER A 20 -6.39 -2.21 -9.36
CA SER A 20 -7.27 -2.59 -8.27
C SER A 20 -7.31 -1.44 -7.26
N THR A 21 -8.23 -0.50 -7.48
CA THR A 21 -8.62 0.48 -6.47
C THR A 21 -9.53 -0.26 -5.50
N ASN A 22 -8.97 -1.18 -4.72
CA ASN A 22 -9.61 -1.58 -3.50
C ASN A 22 -9.75 -0.28 -2.68
N PRO A 23 -10.96 0.20 -2.34
CA PRO A 23 -11.09 1.30 -1.41
C PRO A 23 -10.48 0.82 -0.10
N LYS A 24 -9.19 1.15 0.12
CA LYS A 24 -8.55 1.04 1.43
C LYS A 24 -9.28 2.05 2.30
N ILE A 25 -10.39 1.62 2.88
CA ILE A 25 -10.98 2.16 4.09
C ILE A 25 -9.77 2.43 4.98
N SER A 26 -9.42 3.71 5.11
CA SER A 26 -8.40 4.10 6.06
C SER A 26 -8.94 3.61 7.39
N PRO A 27 -8.25 2.71 8.09
CA PRO A 27 -8.73 2.29 9.39
C PRO A 27 -8.86 3.57 10.20
N GLU A 28 -10.04 3.79 10.76
CA GLU A 28 -10.26 4.89 11.69
C GLU A 28 -9.13 4.87 12.76
N GLY A 29 -8.53 6.04 12.97
CA GLY A 29 -7.48 6.30 13.95
C GLY A 29 -6.10 5.68 13.66
N CYS A 30 -5.31 6.28 12.76
CA CYS A 30 -3.85 6.09 12.71
C CYS A 30 -3.14 7.30 13.34
N ILE A 31 -1.92 7.13 13.85
CA ILE A 31 -1.20 8.18 14.60
C ILE A 31 -0.79 9.35 13.69
N ARG A 32 -0.47 9.07 12.42
CA ARG A 32 0.03 10.09 11.47
C ARG A 32 -0.64 9.95 10.09
N PRO A 33 -1.76 10.66 9.85
CA PRO A 33 -2.51 10.59 8.60
C PRO A 33 -1.68 10.96 7.36
N ASN A 34 -0.84 11.99 7.48
CA ASN A 34 -0.06 12.55 6.38
C ASN A 34 1.08 11.65 5.86
N ASN A 35 1.32 10.50 6.49
CA ASN A 35 2.28 9.50 6.02
C ASN A 35 1.74 8.68 4.83
N ARG A 36 0.42 8.71 4.59
CA ARG A 36 -0.25 7.86 3.60
C ARG A 36 0.08 8.27 2.17
N GLY A 37 0.66 7.36 1.38
CA GLY A 37 0.97 7.58 -0.03
C GLY A 37 2.21 8.46 -0.28
N GLU A 38 3.01 8.71 0.76
CA GLU A 38 4.25 9.48 0.63
C GLU A 38 5.35 8.68 -0.08
N GLY A 39 5.34 7.34 0.04
CA GLY A 39 6.29 6.45 -0.65
C GLY A 39 7.75 6.59 -0.20
N LYS A 40 8.02 7.22 0.95
CA LYS A 40 9.39 7.49 1.45
C LYS A 40 9.93 6.45 2.43
N ARG A 41 9.19 5.38 2.73
CA ARG A 41 9.57 4.32 3.67
C ARG A 41 9.94 4.80 5.09
N HIS A 42 9.32 5.88 5.56
CA HIS A 42 9.56 6.46 6.90
C HIS A 42 8.41 6.25 7.89
N GLY A 43 7.42 5.43 7.51
CA GLY A 43 6.29 5.11 8.35
C GLY A 43 6.66 4.17 9.50
N TRP A 44 6.42 4.63 10.73
CA TRP A 44 6.59 3.88 11.97
C TRP A 44 5.28 3.17 12.35
N SER A 45 5.37 2.22 13.27
CA SER A 45 4.20 1.46 13.75
C SER A 45 3.03 2.37 14.11
N GLY A 46 1.86 2.08 13.55
CA GLY A 46 0.61 2.85 13.75
C GLY A 46 0.42 4.07 12.84
N TYR A 47 1.39 4.43 11.98
CA TYR A 47 1.23 5.55 11.03
C TYR A 47 0.34 5.14 9.85
N CYS A 48 -0.38 6.08 9.23
CA CYS A 48 -1.21 5.72 8.08
C CYS A 48 -0.36 5.34 6.87
N CYS A 49 -0.85 4.37 6.10
CA CYS A 49 -0.22 3.94 4.86
C CYS A 49 -1.25 3.55 3.79
N LYS A 50 -0.87 3.75 2.53
CA LYS A 50 -1.55 3.26 1.32
C LYS A 50 -0.89 1.99 0.83
N THR A 51 0.44 1.95 0.80
CA THR A 51 1.26 0.82 0.33
C THR A 51 2.44 0.57 1.24
N ASP A 52 3.15 -0.54 1.05
CA ASP A 52 4.34 -0.87 1.85
C ASP A 52 5.47 0.16 1.67
N ALA A 53 5.50 0.88 0.55
CA ALA A 53 6.45 1.97 0.31
C ALA A 53 6.27 3.16 1.28
N ASP A 54 5.16 3.25 1.99
CA ASP A 54 4.94 4.29 3.01
C ASP A 54 5.58 3.94 4.37
N CYS A 55 6.01 2.68 4.56
CA CYS A 55 6.41 2.13 5.84
C CYS A 55 7.87 1.67 5.83
N HIS A 56 8.50 1.61 7.00
CA HIS A 56 9.80 0.94 7.15
C HIS A 56 9.69 -0.56 6.83
N ASP A 57 8.63 -1.19 7.34
CA ASP A 57 8.36 -2.62 7.23
C ASP A 57 7.21 -2.91 6.23
N ALA A 58 5.96 -2.93 6.70
CA ALA A 58 4.79 -3.25 5.87
C ALA A 58 3.56 -2.39 6.20
N CYS A 59 2.65 -2.26 5.25
CA CYS A 59 1.39 -1.57 5.38
C CYS A 59 0.22 -2.56 5.59
N ILE A 60 -0.10 -2.85 6.85
CA ILE A 60 -1.12 -3.83 7.22
C ILE A 60 -2.42 -3.12 7.57
N LYS A 61 -3.48 -3.44 6.82
CA LYS A 61 -4.83 -2.86 7.00
C LYS A 61 -4.85 -1.32 7.05
N GLY A 62 -3.93 -0.65 6.35
CA GLY A 62 -3.84 0.82 6.28
C GLY A 62 -3.05 1.49 7.41
N LYS A 63 -2.38 0.71 8.26
CA LYS A 63 -1.39 1.19 9.24
C LYS A 63 -0.02 0.55 9.01
N CYS A 64 1.04 1.31 9.21
CA CYS A 64 2.38 0.76 9.21
C CYS A 64 2.58 -0.18 10.39
N ASN A 65 3.23 -1.30 10.12
CA ASN A 65 3.74 -2.28 11.07
C ASN A 65 5.19 -1.91 11.48
N GLY A 66 5.70 -2.53 12.53
CA GLY A 66 7.12 -2.59 12.85
C GLY A 66 7.47 -1.85 14.14
N ARG A 67 8.60 -1.15 14.13
CA ARG A 67 9.12 -0.42 15.29
C ARG A 67 8.26 0.83 15.58
N ILE A 68 8.07 1.14 16.85
CA ILE A 68 7.45 2.40 17.31
C ILE A 68 8.47 3.53 17.14
N ASN A 69 8.02 4.72 16.72
CA ASN A 69 8.87 5.90 16.62
C ASN A 69 9.54 6.18 17.99
N PRO A 70 10.89 6.19 18.09
CA PRO A 70 11.59 6.46 19.35
C PRO A 70 11.24 7.82 19.97
N LYS A 71 10.84 8.81 19.15
CA LYS A 71 10.35 10.12 19.65
C LYS A 71 8.97 10.07 20.29
N LEU A 72 8.20 9.02 20.01
CA LEU A 72 6.90 8.76 20.61
C LEU A 72 6.97 7.73 21.74
N GLN A 73 8.12 7.05 21.90
CA GLN A 73 8.32 6.23 23.09
C GLN A 73 8.51 7.19 24.28
N PRO A 74 7.80 6.99 25.40
CA PRO A 74 8.22 7.63 26.65
C PRO A 74 9.70 7.29 26.89
N PRO A 75 10.47 8.18 27.52
CA PRO A 75 11.90 7.96 27.73
C PRO A 75 12.07 6.57 28.34
N SER A 76 12.60 5.65 27.54
CA SER A 76 12.97 4.34 28.01
C SER A 76 14.13 4.63 28.93
N ASP A 77 13.95 4.35 30.22
CA ASP A 77 14.93 4.61 31.26
C ASP A 77 16.34 4.32 30.74
N ALA A 78 17.07 5.39 30.45
CA ALA A 78 18.50 5.37 30.31
C ALA A 78 19.04 5.08 31.70
N GLY A 79 19.11 3.79 32.04
CA GLY A 79 19.44 3.32 33.37
C GLY A 79 19.81 1.84 33.39
N SER A 80 20.72 1.43 32.50
CA SER A 80 21.62 0.32 32.82
C SER A 80 22.83 0.86 33.58
N ASN A 81 22.91 0.48 34.86
CA ASN A 81 24.09 0.08 35.67
C ASN A 81 23.85 0.43 37.14
#